data_AF-A0A0G4IY27-F1
#
_entry.id   AF-A0A0G4IY27-F1
#
_cell.length_a   1.000
_cell.length_b   1.000
_cell.length_c   1.000
_cell.angle_alpha   90.00
_cell.angle_beta   90.00
_cell.angle_gamma   90.00
#
_symmetry.space_group_name_H-M   'P 1'
#
loop_
_entity.id
_entity.type
_entity.pdbx_description
1 polymer ?
#
loop_
_entity_poly.entity_id
_entity_poly.type
_entity_poly.pdbx_seq_one_letter_code
_entity_poly.pdbx_strand_id
1 'polypeptide(L)'
;MSGDVVPFEAMLAMQAREDEDKRLIERTRLTRTLNVPTNDDVVKRRLRACGVPAILFGEDPAQRRDRLKAQGALMLTSTPELARQWHRIMETQKQIEEAARVTKRAPGTVYHTDGGRKLLDARQRIAQFSIERARSRLERARAFRESSHDYVARLRTLKTFHCTGSFVGDTRPLSSLSVHNGLVATSSWSGAATIWDSSGKPVRHLTGAKDRLSDIKLRPGDYSANDLSIATGGVERQINLYDGTATSPAVVLSGHSDRISRLAFHPDGRTLISTSFDLTFRMWDLETKSCVVSQDGNSTALYGLGVHPDGSLVGTGDLGGNGRVWDLRTGRAVIDLVGHIKQVLCVDFAHNGYLVATGSGDNTARIWDLRKKTSVYTLPGHVNMVSDVKFAPHDRFLVTAGYDSTARLWSGRDFSAITSLQGHEDKLTAVAVSADARHLYTASFDRTWKLWSIVEDKNAMDVQ
;
A
#
# COMPACT_ATOMS: atom_id res chain seq x y z
N MET A 1 -5.05 -71.92 58.49
CA MET A 1 -4.92 -70.51 58.09
C MET A 1 -4.05 -70.46 56.85
N SER A 2 -4.64 -70.69 55.67
CA SER A 2 -3.95 -70.54 54.38
C SER A 2 -4.05 -69.07 53.98
N GLY A 3 -2.98 -68.32 54.19
CA GLY A 3 -2.88 -66.95 53.69
C GLY A 3 -2.63 -67.00 52.18
N ASP A 4 -3.60 -66.52 51.40
CA ASP A 4 -3.48 -66.39 49.95
C ASP A 4 -2.37 -65.39 49.62
N VAL A 5 -1.25 -65.89 49.12
CA VAL A 5 -0.13 -65.08 48.62
C VAL A 5 -0.55 -64.53 47.25
N VAL A 6 -0.97 -63.28 47.23
CA VAL A 6 -1.31 -62.55 46.00
C VAL A 6 -0.08 -62.53 45.07
N PRO A 7 -0.20 -62.89 43.78
CA PRO A 7 0.93 -62.88 42.84
C PRO A 7 1.57 -61.48 42.76
N PHE A 8 2.91 -61.41 42.71
CA PHE A 8 3.66 -60.15 42.64
C PHE A 8 3.20 -59.24 41.48
N GLU A 9 2.81 -59.83 40.34
CA GLU A 9 2.25 -59.11 39.19
C GLU A 9 0.87 -58.48 39.50
N ALA A 10 0.03 -59.16 40.27
CA ALA A 10 -1.28 -58.64 40.68
C ALA A 10 -1.15 -57.50 41.70
N MET A 11 -0.13 -57.55 42.57
CA MET A 11 0.22 -56.46 43.49
C MET A 11 0.75 -55.23 42.73
N LEU A 12 1.59 -55.42 41.71
CA LEU A 12 2.08 -54.34 40.86
C LEU A 12 0.94 -53.68 40.06
N ALA A 13 0.01 -54.48 39.54
CA ALA A 13 -1.18 -53.99 38.84
C ALA A 13 -2.14 -53.24 39.79
N MET A 14 -2.27 -53.69 41.03
CA MET A 14 -3.05 -53.00 42.06
C MET A 14 -2.42 -51.65 42.44
N GLN A 15 -1.09 -51.60 42.63
CA GLN A 15 -0.36 -50.35 42.86
C GLN A 15 -0.49 -49.37 41.69
N ALA A 16 -0.40 -49.85 40.45
CA ALA A 16 -0.59 -49.01 39.26
C ALA A 16 -1.99 -48.38 39.22
N ARG A 17 -3.03 -49.14 39.55
CA ARG A 17 -4.42 -48.64 39.63
C ARG A 17 -4.58 -47.61 40.74
N GLU A 18 -4.04 -47.87 41.92
CA GLU A 18 -4.07 -46.92 43.03
C GLU A 18 -3.35 -45.61 42.69
N ASP A 19 -2.24 -45.67 41.95
CA ASP A 19 -1.50 -44.48 41.53
C ASP A 19 -2.21 -43.71 40.40
N GLU A 20 -2.91 -44.41 39.51
CA GLU A 20 -3.81 -43.78 38.53
C GLU A 20 -4.98 -43.05 39.21
N ASP A 21 -5.61 -43.68 40.21
CA ASP A 21 -6.69 -43.08 40.99
C ASP A 21 -6.23 -41.85 41.76
N LYS A 22 -5.06 -41.92 42.42
CA LYS A 22 -4.44 -40.76 43.07
C LYS A 22 -4.19 -39.62 42.09
N ARG A 23 -3.64 -39.90 40.90
CA ARG A 23 -3.41 -38.89 39.86
C ARG A 23 -4.71 -38.27 39.36
N LEU A 24 -5.79 -39.03 39.27
CA LEU A 24 -7.10 -38.54 38.83
C LEU A 24 -7.73 -37.62 39.89
N ILE A 25 -7.59 -37.98 41.17
CA ILE A 25 -7.99 -37.15 42.31
C ILE A 25 -7.16 -35.86 42.35
N GLU A 26 -5.84 -35.93 42.14
CA GLU A 26 -5.00 -34.75 42.07
C GLU A 26 -5.34 -33.84 40.88
N ARG A 27 -5.62 -34.41 39.69
CA ARG A 27 -6.07 -33.63 38.53
C ARG A 27 -7.37 -32.89 38.81
N THR A 28 -8.36 -33.57 39.37
CA THR A 28 -9.66 -32.95 39.69
C THR A 28 -9.55 -31.90 40.80
N ARG A 29 -8.61 -32.07 41.74
CA ARG A 29 -8.26 -31.02 42.70
C ARG A 29 -7.63 -29.82 42.00
N LEU A 30 -6.63 -30.05 41.15
CA LEU A 30 -5.92 -28.99 40.43
C LEU A 30 -6.84 -28.22 39.49
N THR A 31 -7.75 -28.86 38.76
CA THR A 31 -8.69 -28.13 37.88
C THR A 31 -9.58 -27.15 38.64
N ARG A 32 -9.89 -27.42 39.91
CA ARG A 32 -10.68 -26.54 40.77
C ARG A 32 -9.85 -25.41 41.38
N THR A 33 -8.59 -25.68 41.73
CA THR A 33 -7.73 -24.70 42.43
C THR A 33 -6.92 -23.81 41.49
N LEU A 34 -6.72 -24.21 40.22
CA LEU A 34 -5.84 -23.51 39.30
C LEU A 34 -6.47 -22.18 38.85
N ASN A 35 -5.84 -21.09 39.27
CA ASN A 35 -6.25 -19.75 38.91
C ASN A 35 -5.86 -19.43 37.46
N VAL A 36 -6.88 -19.20 36.63
CA VAL A 36 -6.72 -18.85 35.21
C VAL A 36 -7.30 -17.45 34.97
N PRO A 37 -6.62 -16.60 34.17
CA PRO A 37 -7.08 -15.26 33.84
C PRO A 37 -8.50 -15.20 33.30
N THR A 38 -9.15 -14.05 33.50
CA THR A 38 -10.49 -13.74 33.00
C THR A 38 -10.47 -13.27 31.54
N ASN A 39 -9.35 -12.75 31.06
CA ASN A 39 -9.22 -12.27 29.68
C ASN A 39 -9.12 -13.44 28.69
N ASP A 40 -10.08 -13.53 27.77
CA ASP A 40 -10.19 -14.61 26.79
C ASP A 40 -9.00 -14.68 25.81
N ASP A 41 -8.42 -13.53 25.43
CA ASP A 41 -7.29 -13.50 24.50
C ASP A 41 -6.01 -14.04 25.12
N VAL A 42 -5.89 -13.94 26.45
CA VAL A 42 -4.80 -14.56 27.22
C VAL A 42 -4.97 -16.07 27.24
N VAL A 43 -6.20 -16.55 27.44
CA VAL A 43 -6.53 -17.97 27.48
C VAL A 43 -6.25 -18.62 26.13
N LYS A 44 -6.69 -18.02 25.02
CA LYS A 44 -6.41 -18.49 23.65
C LYS A 44 -4.92 -18.61 23.34
N ARG A 45 -4.11 -17.66 23.81
CA ARG A 45 -2.65 -17.69 23.62
C ARG A 45 -1.99 -18.80 24.43
N ARG A 46 -2.43 -19.01 25.67
CA ARG A 46 -1.91 -20.09 26.53
C ARG A 46 -2.27 -21.47 25.98
N LEU A 47 -3.50 -21.65 25.50
CA LEU A 47 -3.90 -22.89 24.83
C LEU A 47 -3.02 -23.18 23.61
N ARG A 48 -2.71 -22.16 22.79
CA ARG A 48 -1.75 -22.28 21.68
C ARG A 48 -0.35 -22.65 22.15
N ALA A 49 0.14 -22.04 23.23
CA ALA A 49 1.46 -22.35 23.80
C ALA A 49 1.53 -23.78 24.37
N CYS A 50 0.41 -24.33 24.83
CA CYS A 50 0.28 -25.74 25.22
C CYS A 50 0.14 -26.69 24.01
N GLY A 51 0.13 -26.19 22.77
CA GLY A 51 -0.01 -27.01 21.56
C GLY A 51 -1.45 -27.48 21.27
N VAL A 52 -2.44 -26.92 21.96
CA VAL A 52 -3.85 -27.30 21.85
C VAL A 52 -4.62 -26.26 21.02
N PRO A 53 -5.64 -26.63 20.22
CA PRO A 53 -6.44 -25.67 19.47
C PRO A 53 -6.98 -24.53 20.33
N ALA A 54 -6.78 -23.28 19.90
CA ALA A 54 -7.13 -22.09 20.68
C ALA A 54 -8.63 -21.98 20.97
N ILE A 55 -9.46 -22.45 20.04
CA ILE A 55 -10.92 -22.35 20.06
C ILE A 55 -11.47 -23.68 19.50
N LEU A 56 -12.45 -24.26 20.18
CA LEU A 56 -13.27 -25.35 19.66
C LEU A 56 -14.62 -24.80 19.16
N PHE A 57 -15.25 -25.50 18.22
CA PHE A 57 -16.55 -25.09 17.68
C PHE A 57 -17.63 -25.15 18.77
N GLY A 58 -18.43 -24.09 18.90
CA GLY A 58 -19.47 -23.97 19.93
C GLY A 58 -18.95 -23.71 21.36
N GLU A 59 -17.65 -23.47 21.53
CA GLU A 59 -17.04 -23.29 22.86
C GLU A 59 -17.16 -21.84 23.34
N ASP A 60 -17.85 -21.65 24.47
CA ASP A 60 -17.92 -20.36 25.16
C ASP A 60 -16.59 -19.97 25.82
N PRO A 61 -16.31 -18.67 26.04
CA PRO A 61 -15.11 -18.22 26.75
C PRO A 61 -14.93 -18.86 28.14
N ALA A 62 -16.03 -19.19 28.84
CA ALA A 62 -15.97 -19.88 30.13
C ALA A 62 -15.48 -21.33 29.97
N GLN A 63 -16.05 -22.08 29.02
CA GLN A 63 -15.65 -23.46 28.73
C GLN A 63 -14.18 -23.54 28.29
N ARG A 64 -13.72 -22.54 27.53
CA ARG A 64 -12.31 -22.40 27.12
C ARG A 64 -11.36 -22.20 28.30
N ARG A 65 -11.77 -21.43 29.31
CA ARG A 65 -11.00 -21.25 30.55
C ARG A 65 -10.92 -22.55 31.33
N ASP A 66 -12.02 -23.28 31.43
CA ASP A 66 -12.05 -24.56 32.13
C ASP A 66 -11.24 -25.62 31.39
N ARG A 67 -11.20 -25.59 30.05
CA ARG A 67 -10.29 -26.39 29.25
C ARG A 67 -8.82 -26.06 29.52
N LEU A 68 -8.47 -24.77 29.64
CA LEU A 68 -7.11 -24.39 30.02
C LEU A 68 -6.75 -24.87 31.44
N LYS A 69 -7.69 -24.85 32.39
CA LYS A 69 -7.48 -25.44 33.73
C LYS A 69 -7.27 -26.95 33.65
N ALA A 70 -8.08 -27.66 32.84
CA ALA A 70 -7.95 -29.09 32.61
C ALA A 70 -6.59 -29.46 32.00
N GLN A 71 -6.13 -28.70 31.01
CA GLN A 71 -4.82 -28.88 30.39
C GLN A 71 -3.68 -28.56 31.35
N GLY A 72 -3.82 -27.52 32.19
CA GLY A 72 -2.85 -27.21 33.23
C GLY A 72 -2.71 -28.33 34.26
N ALA A 73 -3.84 -28.85 34.74
CA ALA A 73 -3.86 -29.99 35.65
C ALA A 73 -3.23 -31.24 35.02
N LEU A 74 -3.49 -31.50 33.73
CA LEU A 74 -2.88 -32.61 33.00
C LEU A 74 -1.35 -32.46 32.91
N MET A 75 -0.86 -31.25 32.59
CA MET A 75 0.58 -30.96 32.44
C MET A 75 1.32 -31.05 33.78
N LEU A 76 0.68 -30.66 34.88
CA LEU A 76 1.27 -30.71 36.23
C LEU A 76 1.37 -32.13 36.79
N THR A 77 0.40 -33.00 36.50
CA THR A 77 0.35 -34.36 37.07
C THR A 77 1.01 -35.44 36.19
N SER A 78 1.33 -35.14 34.92
CA SER A 78 1.87 -36.13 33.96
C SER A 78 3.37 -36.34 34.11
N THR A 79 4.19 -35.37 33.67
CA THR A 79 5.65 -35.45 33.75
C THR A 79 6.23 -34.16 34.35
N PRO A 80 7.35 -34.25 35.09
CA PRO A 80 8.01 -33.08 35.66
C PRO A 80 8.52 -32.10 34.60
N GLU A 81 8.75 -32.56 33.36
CA GLU A 81 9.11 -31.70 32.23
C GLU A 81 7.94 -30.86 31.73
N LEU A 82 6.75 -31.46 31.60
CA LEU A 82 5.52 -30.75 31.23
C LEU A 82 5.09 -29.75 32.31
N ALA A 83 5.34 -30.07 33.59
CA ALA A 83 5.15 -29.12 34.68
C ALA A 83 6.06 -27.89 34.56
N ARG A 84 7.36 -28.07 34.23
CA ARG A 84 8.26 -26.93 33.96
C ARG A 84 7.83 -26.14 32.73
N GLN A 85 7.36 -26.82 31.68
CA GLN A 85 6.82 -26.17 30.48
C GLN A 85 5.59 -25.32 30.83
N TRP A 86 4.69 -25.82 31.66
CA TRP A 86 3.53 -25.06 32.16
C TRP A 86 3.95 -23.79 32.90
N HIS A 87 4.91 -23.89 33.83
CA HIS A 87 5.43 -22.73 34.55
C HIS A 87 6.09 -21.72 33.60
N ARG A 88 6.89 -22.17 32.62
CA ARG A 88 7.46 -21.29 31.58
C ARG A 88 6.37 -20.58 30.79
N ILE A 89 5.30 -21.27 30.37
CA ILE A 89 4.18 -20.66 29.63
C ILE A 89 3.51 -19.56 30.47
N MET A 90 3.41 -19.75 31.79
CA MET A 90 2.83 -18.74 32.70
C MET A 90 3.76 -17.55 32.93
N GLU A 91 5.08 -17.77 33.01
CA GLU A 91 6.08 -16.73 33.25
C GLU A 91 6.44 -15.92 32.00
N THR A 92 6.64 -16.60 30.87
CA THR A 92 6.94 -15.98 29.56
C THR A 92 5.94 -14.89 29.19
N GLN A 93 4.69 -15.01 29.66
CA GLN A 93 3.68 -14.01 29.39
C GLN A 93 3.86 -12.70 30.17
N LYS A 94 4.30 -12.73 31.44
CA LYS A 94 4.66 -11.50 32.17
C LYS A 94 5.78 -10.77 31.43
N GLN A 95 6.77 -11.53 30.99
CA GLN A 95 7.91 -11.01 30.23
C GLN A 95 7.49 -10.47 28.87
N ILE A 96 6.56 -11.10 28.15
CA ILE A 96 6.04 -10.60 26.87
C ILE A 96 5.22 -9.32 27.06
N GLU A 97 4.40 -9.21 28.11
CA GLU A 97 3.63 -8.00 28.40
C GLU A 97 4.53 -6.84 28.83
N GLU A 98 5.57 -7.12 29.62
CA GLU A 98 6.61 -6.14 29.96
C GLU A 98 7.45 -5.75 28.73
N ALA A 99 7.87 -6.72 27.93
CA ALA A 99 8.62 -6.48 26.68
C ALA A 99 7.79 -5.68 25.66
N ALA A 100 6.49 -5.96 25.53
CA ALA A 100 5.57 -5.21 24.67
C ALA A 100 5.37 -3.76 25.14
N ARG A 101 5.39 -3.51 26.46
CA ARG A 101 5.40 -2.15 27.01
C ARG A 101 6.71 -1.42 26.72
N VAL A 102 7.84 -2.12 26.74
CA VAL A 102 9.17 -1.57 26.44
C VAL A 102 9.33 -1.29 24.93
N THR A 103 8.91 -2.19 24.05
CA THR A 103 9.02 -2.00 22.59
C THR A 103 8.15 -0.85 22.08
N LYS A 104 7.00 -0.56 22.70
CA LYS A 104 6.23 0.65 22.38
C LYS A 104 6.94 1.97 22.71
N ARG A 105 8.00 1.94 23.54
CA ARG A 105 8.76 3.14 23.97
C ARG A 105 10.09 3.33 23.23
N ALA A 106 10.60 2.31 22.53
CA ALA A 106 11.87 2.43 21.83
C ALA A 106 11.66 3.04 20.43
N PRO A 107 12.24 4.21 20.11
CA PRO A 107 12.33 4.64 18.72
C PRO A 107 13.14 3.59 17.94
N GLY A 108 12.64 3.22 16.75
CA GLY A 108 13.26 2.21 15.91
C GLY A 108 14.74 2.52 15.66
N THR A 109 15.59 1.50 15.75
CA THR A 109 17.01 1.64 15.45
C THR A 109 17.19 2.02 14.00
N VAL A 110 17.74 3.22 13.75
CA VAL A 110 18.07 3.67 12.41
C VAL A 110 19.43 3.11 12.03
N TYR A 111 19.45 2.24 11.03
CA TYR A 111 20.70 1.72 10.46
C TYR A 111 21.15 2.61 9.31
N HIS A 112 22.44 2.91 9.27
CA HIS A 112 23.05 3.64 8.17
C HIS A 112 23.95 2.69 7.39
N THR A 113 23.76 2.64 6.08
CA THR A 113 24.63 1.95 5.14
C THR A 113 25.40 2.99 4.33
N ASP A 114 26.70 2.78 4.19
CA ASP A 114 27.54 3.68 3.40
C ASP A 114 27.21 3.56 1.91
N GLY A 115 26.95 4.70 1.30
CA GLY A 115 26.61 4.82 -0.12
C GLY A 115 27.83 4.93 -1.02
N GLY A 116 27.73 4.45 -2.26
CA GLY A 116 28.76 4.66 -3.28
C GLY A 116 28.77 6.07 -3.86
N ARG A 117 29.84 6.44 -4.60
CA ARG A 117 29.97 7.75 -5.26
C ARG A 117 28.83 8.06 -6.24
N LYS A 118 28.29 7.04 -6.92
CA LYS A 118 27.13 7.17 -7.83
C LYS A 118 25.88 7.68 -7.10
N LEU A 119 25.68 7.24 -5.85
CA LEU A 119 24.58 7.72 -5.02
C LEU A 119 24.79 9.19 -4.63
N LEU A 120 26.02 9.57 -4.29
CA LEU A 120 26.34 10.95 -3.97
C LEU A 120 26.04 11.89 -5.15
N ASP A 121 26.50 11.53 -6.36
CA ASP A 121 26.23 12.33 -7.57
C ASP A 121 24.72 12.43 -7.86
N ALA A 122 24.01 11.30 -7.82
CA ALA A 122 22.55 11.30 -7.97
C ALA A 122 21.85 12.22 -6.95
N ARG A 123 22.27 12.19 -5.69
CA ARG A 123 21.73 13.06 -4.63
C ARG A 123 22.04 14.53 -4.86
N GLN A 124 23.25 14.87 -5.31
CA GLN A 124 23.63 16.23 -5.63
C GLN A 124 22.79 16.79 -6.78
N ARG A 125 22.57 16.01 -7.84
CA ARG A 125 21.70 16.39 -8.96
C ARG A 125 20.24 16.58 -8.52
N ILE A 126 19.69 15.64 -7.76
CA ILE A 126 18.33 15.76 -7.20
C ILE A 126 18.22 16.99 -6.30
N ALA A 127 19.26 17.31 -5.52
CA ALA A 127 19.29 18.50 -4.68
C ALA A 127 19.27 19.79 -5.51
N GLN A 128 20.12 19.90 -6.53
CA GLN A 128 20.15 21.07 -7.43
C GLN A 128 18.79 21.28 -8.11
N PHE A 129 18.26 20.22 -8.71
CA PHE A 129 16.95 20.25 -9.38
C PHE A 129 15.80 20.63 -8.44
N SER A 130 15.76 20.02 -7.25
CA SER A 130 14.64 20.21 -6.32
C SER A 130 14.66 21.57 -5.63
N ILE A 131 15.84 22.15 -5.36
CA ILE A 131 15.95 23.47 -4.72
C ILE A 131 15.41 24.56 -5.65
N GLU A 132 15.79 24.54 -6.94
CA GLU A 132 15.31 25.51 -7.93
C GLU A 132 13.80 25.41 -8.12
N ARG A 133 13.29 24.18 -8.27
CA ARG A 133 11.86 23.94 -8.49
C ARG A 133 11.02 24.30 -7.26
N ALA A 134 11.51 24.00 -6.06
CA ALA A 134 10.88 24.39 -4.80
C ALA A 134 10.82 25.92 -4.66
N ARG A 135 11.90 26.63 -5.01
CA ARG A 135 11.91 28.10 -5.03
C ARG A 135 10.84 28.64 -5.98
N SER A 136 10.85 28.20 -7.23
CA SER A 136 9.88 28.64 -8.25
C SER A 136 8.43 28.31 -7.85
N ARG A 137 8.19 27.17 -7.20
CA ARG A 137 6.88 26.80 -6.66
C ARG A 137 6.44 27.73 -5.53
N LEU A 138 7.34 28.06 -4.60
CA LEU A 138 7.04 28.98 -3.50
C LEU A 138 6.79 30.40 -4.00
N GLU A 139 7.55 30.86 -4.99
CA GLU A 139 7.32 32.15 -5.65
C GLU A 139 5.96 32.19 -6.35
N ARG A 140 5.62 31.14 -7.12
CA ARG A 140 4.27 30.98 -7.70
C ARG A 140 3.19 30.97 -6.63
N ALA A 141 3.39 30.27 -5.51
CA ALA A 141 2.41 30.23 -4.41
C ALA A 141 2.24 31.59 -3.71
N ARG A 142 3.31 32.41 -3.63
CA ARG A 142 3.23 33.78 -3.11
C ARG A 142 2.47 34.71 -4.06
N ALA A 143 2.67 34.54 -5.37
CA ALA A 143 1.93 35.29 -6.39
C ALA A 143 0.45 34.84 -6.48
N PHE A 144 0.20 33.54 -6.28
CA PHE A 144 -1.12 32.91 -6.36
C PHE A 144 -1.97 33.13 -5.10
N ARG A 145 -2.09 34.39 -4.66
CA ARG A 145 -3.09 34.80 -3.67
C ARG A 145 -4.39 35.16 -4.43
N GLU A 146 -5.09 34.15 -4.93
CA GLU A 146 -6.31 34.35 -5.74
C GLU A 146 -7.48 34.94 -4.94
N SER A 147 -8.28 35.76 -5.64
CA SER A 147 -9.60 36.23 -5.22
C SER A 147 -10.60 35.08 -5.14
N SER A 148 -11.54 35.15 -4.20
CA SER A 148 -12.52 34.07 -3.92
C SER A 148 -13.48 33.78 -5.08
N HIS A 149 -13.71 34.73 -5.99
CA HIS A 149 -14.71 34.61 -7.06
C HIS A 149 -14.31 33.60 -8.17
N ASP A 150 -13.04 33.55 -8.56
CA ASP A 150 -12.58 32.64 -9.63
C ASP A 150 -12.68 31.18 -9.24
N TYR A 151 -12.50 30.87 -7.95
CA TYR A 151 -12.57 29.52 -7.43
C TYR A 151 -13.98 28.92 -7.57
N VAL A 152 -15.03 29.69 -7.25
CA VAL A 152 -16.42 29.23 -7.36
C VAL A 152 -16.80 28.98 -8.82
N ALA A 153 -16.35 29.83 -9.74
CA ALA A 153 -16.58 29.65 -11.17
C ALA A 153 -15.92 28.36 -11.68
N ARG A 154 -14.68 28.08 -11.26
CA ARG A 154 -13.97 26.82 -11.59
C ARG A 154 -14.67 25.58 -11.03
N LEU A 155 -15.21 25.64 -9.81
CA LEU A 155 -15.97 24.51 -9.26
C LEU A 155 -17.23 24.17 -10.09
N ARG A 156 -17.84 25.17 -10.73
CA ARG A 156 -19.00 24.95 -11.61
C ARG A 156 -18.62 24.18 -12.87
N THR A 157 -17.49 24.50 -13.51
CA THR A 157 -17.03 23.78 -14.71
C THR A 157 -16.67 22.33 -14.41
N LEU A 158 -16.14 22.03 -13.20
CA LEU A 158 -15.87 20.66 -12.79
C LEU A 158 -17.14 19.82 -12.55
N LYS A 159 -18.32 20.44 -12.48
CA LYS A 159 -19.59 19.68 -12.40
C LYS A 159 -20.02 19.12 -13.76
N THR A 160 -19.44 19.59 -14.86
CA THR A 160 -19.85 19.22 -16.22
C THR A 160 -18.95 18.17 -16.88
N PHE A 161 -18.28 17.33 -16.08
CA PHE A 161 -17.59 16.17 -16.61
C PHE A 161 -18.58 15.12 -17.08
N HIS A 162 -18.46 14.75 -18.35
CA HIS A 162 -19.25 13.69 -18.97
C HIS A 162 -18.34 12.66 -19.61
N CYS A 163 -18.81 11.41 -19.71
CA CYS A 163 -18.09 10.34 -20.39
C CYS A 163 -18.17 10.59 -21.91
N THR A 164 -17.04 10.97 -22.51
CA THR A 164 -16.93 11.29 -23.94
C THR A 164 -16.70 10.05 -24.77
N GLY A 165 -16.01 9.04 -24.21
CA GLY A 165 -15.67 7.81 -24.92
C GLY A 165 -15.33 6.67 -23.99
N SER A 166 -15.62 5.45 -24.44
CA SER A 166 -15.29 4.20 -23.76
C SER A 166 -14.57 3.30 -24.75
N PHE A 167 -13.35 2.89 -24.42
CA PHE A 167 -12.48 2.15 -25.33
C PHE A 167 -12.09 0.82 -24.69
N VAL A 168 -12.22 -0.26 -25.46
CA VAL A 168 -11.83 -1.60 -25.02
C VAL A 168 -10.32 -1.72 -25.09
N GLY A 169 -9.69 -2.03 -23.96
CA GLY A 169 -8.24 -2.14 -23.87
C GLY A 169 -7.73 -3.51 -24.30
N ASP A 170 -8.22 -4.57 -23.67
CA ASP A 170 -7.73 -5.94 -23.86
C ASP A 170 -8.76 -6.99 -23.37
N THR A 171 -8.45 -8.28 -23.53
CA THR A 171 -9.23 -9.42 -23.04
C THR A 171 -9.24 -9.56 -21.51
N ARG A 172 -8.20 -9.06 -20.84
CA ARG A 172 -8.02 -9.07 -19.38
C ARG A 172 -8.19 -7.68 -18.78
N PRO A 173 -8.49 -7.57 -17.47
CA PRO A 173 -8.70 -6.28 -16.83
C PRO A 173 -7.47 -5.39 -16.91
N LEU A 174 -7.71 -4.08 -16.99
CA LEU A 174 -6.66 -3.07 -17.02
C LEU A 174 -6.14 -2.82 -15.61
N SER A 175 -4.83 -2.88 -15.40
CA SER A 175 -4.18 -2.68 -14.10
C SER A 175 -3.84 -1.23 -13.81
N SER A 176 -3.37 -0.49 -14.80
CA SER A 176 -2.91 0.87 -14.61
C SER A 176 -3.04 1.73 -15.85
N LEU A 177 -2.95 3.04 -15.63
CA LEU A 177 -3.09 4.06 -16.64
C LEU A 177 -2.10 5.20 -16.37
N SER A 178 -1.51 5.75 -17.44
CA SER A 178 -0.62 6.90 -17.40
C SER A 178 -0.87 7.79 -18.61
N VAL A 179 -0.75 9.10 -18.44
CA VAL A 179 -1.01 10.08 -19.50
C VAL A 179 0.11 11.10 -19.55
N HIS A 180 0.59 11.41 -20.76
CA HIS A 180 1.57 12.45 -21.00
C HIS A 180 1.43 12.96 -22.45
N ASN A 181 1.41 14.28 -22.66
CA ASN A 181 1.31 14.90 -23.99
C ASN A 181 0.19 14.35 -24.89
N GLY A 182 -1.00 14.09 -24.33
CA GLY A 182 -2.14 13.56 -25.08
C GLY A 182 -2.05 12.06 -25.42
N LEU A 183 -0.94 11.39 -25.10
CA LEU A 183 -0.82 9.94 -25.18
C LEU A 183 -1.31 9.29 -23.90
N VAL A 184 -2.08 8.23 -24.04
CA VAL A 184 -2.58 7.41 -22.94
C VAL A 184 -1.91 6.06 -23.01
N ALA A 185 -1.25 5.63 -21.94
CA ALA A 185 -0.65 4.32 -21.83
C ALA A 185 -1.46 3.48 -20.84
N THR A 186 -1.88 2.28 -21.24
CA THR A 186 -2.63 1.35 -20.41
C THR A 186 -1.89 0.03 -20.29
N SER A 187 -1.95 -0.58 -19.11
CA SER A 187 -1.43 -1.93 -18.87
C SER A 187 -2.54 -2.90 -18.54
N SER A 188 -2.38 -4.16 -18.95
CA SER A 188 -3.33 -5.24 -18.73
C SER A 188 -2.70 -6.40 -17.96
N TRP A 189 -3.55 -7.19 -17.29
CA TRP A 189 -3.18 -8.44 -16.64
C TRP A 189 -2.81 -9.57 -17.62
N SER A 190 -2.93 -9.37 -18.93
CA SER A 190 -2.40 -10.30 -19.93
C SER A 190 -0.89 -10.19 -20.13
N GLY A 191 -0.27 -9.11 -19.63
CA GLY A 191 1.08 -8.74 -20.01
C GLY A 191 1.13 -7.72 -21.15
N ALA A 192 0.00 -7.40 -21.78
CA ALA A 192 -0.08 -6.39 -22.82
C ALA A 192 -0.03 -4.96 -22.23
N ALA A 193 0.79 -4.11 -22.84
CA ALA A 193 0.75 -2.67 -22.64
C ALA A 193 0.45 -1.99 -23.97
N THR A 194 -0.49 -1.05 -23.97
CA THR A 194 -0.95 -0.38 -25.20
C THR A 194 -0.91 1.13 -25.03
N ILE A 195 -0.48 1.81 -26.09
CA ILE A 195 -0.44 3.26 -26.17
C ILE A 195 -1.56 3.70 -27.11
N TRP A 196 -2.35 4.64 -26.65
CA TRP A 196 -3.49 5.21 -27.33
C TRP A 196 -3.23 6.68 -27.57
N ASP A 197 -3.79 7.17 -28.67
CA ASP A 197 -4.00 8.60 -28.83
C ASP A 197 -5.19 9.05 -27.96
N SER A 198 -5.25 10.35 -27.68
CA SER A 198 -6.35 11.03 -27.00
C SER A 198 -7.73 10.72 -27.59
N SER A 199 -7.79 10.42 -28.89
CA SER A 199 -8.99 10.01 -29.63
C SER A 199 -9.41 8.54 -29.41
N GLY A 200 -8.59 7.75 -28.71
CA GLY A 200 -8.83 6.34 -28.43
C GLY A 200 -8.43 5.36 -29.52
N LYS A 201 -7.68 5.83 -30.53
CA LYS A 201 -7.05 4.93 -31.51
C LYS A 201 -5.77 4.32 -30.93
N PRO A 202 -5.58 2.99 -31.00
CA PRO A 202 -4.34 2.36 -30.55
C PRO A 202 -3.21 2.77 -31.49
N VAL A 203 -2.19 3.42 -30.94
CA VAL A 203 -0.99 3.83 -31.67
C VAL A 203 0.03 2.70 -31.65
N ARG A 204 0.19 2.01 -30.51
CA ARG A 204 1.17 0.91 -30.34
C ARG A 204 0.74 -0.15 -29.34
N HIS A 205 1.19 -1.37 -29.59
CA HIS A 205 1.11 -2.49 -28.67
C HIS A 205 2.52 -2.88 -28.25
N LEU A 206 2.88 -2.66 -26.98
CA LEU A 206 4.16 -3.05 -26.42
C LEU A 206 4.12 -4.53 -26.04
N THR A 207 5.15 -5.26 -26.45
CA THR A 207 5.33 -6.68 -26.11
C THR A 207 6.54 -6.83 -25.20
N GLY A 208 6.61 -7.91 -24.41
CA GLY A 208 7.80 -8.20 -23.60
C GLY A 208 7.51 -8.79 -22.23
N ALA A 209 6.35 -8.52 -21.64
CA ALA A 209 5.90 -9.20 -20.43
C ALA A 209 5.08 -10.45 -20.79
N LYS A 210 5.38 -11.58 -20.14
CA LYS A 210 4.63 -12.84 -20.30
C LYS A 210 3.55 -13.01 -19.24
N ASP A 211 3.73 -12.39 -18.07
CA ASP A 211 2.74 -12.38 -16.98
C ASP A 211 2.16 -10.96 -16.73
N ARG A 212 1.26 -10.87 -15.76
CA ARG A 212 0.53 -9.66 -15.35
C ARG A 212 1.43 -8.44 -15.16
N LEU A 213 1.11 -7.36 -15.88
CA LEU A 213 1.65 -6.04 -15.61
C LEU A 213 0.89 -5.38 -14.45
N SER A 214 1.64 -4.75 -13.55
CA SER A 214 1.12 -4.04 -12.39
C SER A 214 1.00 -2.54 -12.65
N ASP A 215 2.00 -1.93 -13.31
CA ASP A 215 2.01 -0.49 -13.56
C ASP A 215 2.71 -0.12 -14.87
N ILE A 216 2.23 0.93 -15.53
CA ILE A 216 2.87 1.60 -16.66
C ILE A 216 3.00 3.09 -16.38
N LYS A 217 4.16 3.66 -16.68
CA LYS A 217 4.39 5.11 -16.62
C LYS A 217 5.07 5.62 -17.86
N LEU A 218 4.66 6.83 -18.25
CA LEU A 218 5.31 7.64 -19.26
C LEU A 218 6.29 8.61 -18.59
N ARG A 219 7.45 8.79 -19.21
CA ARG A 219 8.49 9.70 -18.74
C ARG A 219 8.03 11.16 -18.91
N PRO A 220 8.12 12.01 -17.87
CA PRO A 220 7.72 13.42 -17.96
C PRO A 220 8.73 14.27 -18.73
N GLY A 221 8.30 14.95 -19.79
CA GLY A 221 9.12 15.83 -20.64
C GLY A 221 9.08 15.47 -22.12
N ASP A 222 9.56 16.38 -22.96
CA ASP A 222 9.67 16.18 -24.41
C ASP A 222 11.00 15.50 -24.72
N TYR A 223 10.94 14.19 -24.96
CA TYR A 223 12.11 13.37 -25.25
C TYR A 223 12.12 12.90 -26.69
N SER A 224 13.32 12.66 -27.20
CA SER A 224 13.52 12.16 -28.56
C SER A 224 12.97 10.74 -28.71
N ALA A 225 12.70 10.35 -29.95
CA ALA A 225 12.22 9.02 -30.32
C ALA A 225 13.13 7.87 -29.82
N ASN A 226 14.42 8.15 -29.57
CA ASN A 226 15.42 7.19 -29.07
C ASN A 226 15.58 7.19 -27.55
N ASP A 227 14.85 8.04 -26.83
CA ASP A 227 14.90 8.06 -25.38
C ASP A 227 13.94 7.01 -24.80
N LEU A 228 14.39 6.38 -23.71
CA LEU A 228 13.58 5.49 -22.87
C LEU A 228 12.42 6.30 -22.29
N SER A 229 11.24 6.16 -22.89
CA SER A 229 10.09 7.02 -22.66
C SER A 229 9.00 6.32 -21.85
N ILE A 230 9.03 4.99 -21.79
CA ILE A 230 7.98 4.20 -21.14
C ILE A 230 8.63 3.17 -20.22
N ALA A 231 8.11 3.06 -19.01
CA ALA A 231 8.48 2.01 -18.07
C ALA A 231 7.26 1.16 -17.74
N THR A 232 7.42 -0.16 -17.81
CA THR A 232 6.42 -1.12 -17.32
C THR A 232 7.02 -1.99 -16.23
N GLY A 233 6.19 -2.30 -15.23
CA GLY A 233 6.53 -3.17 -14.12
C GLY A 233 5.47 -4.26 -13.99
N GLY A 234 5.89 -5.45 -13.57
CA GLY A 234 4.98 -6.58 -13.47
C GLY A 234 5.38 -7.62 -12.43
N VAL A 235 4.68 -8.75 -12.50
CA VAL A 235 4.90 -9.91 -11.62
C VAL A 235 6.26 -10.56 -11.86
N GLU A 236 6.84 -10.37 -13.05
CA GLU A 236 8.14 -10.92 -13.45
C GLU A 236 9.34 -10.31 -12.72
N ARG A 237 9.11 -9.40 -11.76
CA ARG A 237 10.13 -8.77 -10.91
C ARG A 237 11.14 -7.91 -11.68
N GLN A 238 10.84 -7.67 -12.96
CA GLN A 238 11.64 -6.89 -13.88
C GLN A 238 10.89 -5.62 -14.27
N ILE A 239 11.66 -4.58 -14.55
CA ILE A 239 11.14 -3.34 -15.13
C ILE A 239 11.60 -3.31 -16.58
N ASN A 240 10.65 -3.23 -17.50
CA ASN A 240 10.92 -3.14 -18.92
C ASN A 240 10.85 -1.67 -19.33
N LEU A 241 11.92 -1.17 -19.92
CA LEU A 241 12.00 0.16 -20.48
C LEU A 241 11.92 0.09 -22.00
N TYR A 242 11.08 0.94 -22.57
CA TYR A 242 10.83 1.01 -24.00
C TYR A 242 11.29 2.35 -24.54
N ASP A 243 11.97 2.30 -25.68
CA ASP A 243 12.26 3.50 -26.46
C ASP A 243 11.00 4.01 -27.13
N GLY A 244 10.99 5.31 -27.42
CA GLY A 244 9.86 6.01 -28.03
C GLY A 244 9.43 5.52 -29.42
N THR A 245 10.02 4.48 -30.00
CA THR A 245 9.57 3.85 -31.26
C THR A 245 9.51 2.33 -31.23
N ALA A 246 10.17 1.69 -30.26
CA ALA A 246 10.32 0.23 -30.23
C ALA A 246 9.13 -0.47 -29.55
N THR A 247 8.71 -1.58 -30.16
CA THR A 247 7.65 -2.47 -29.64
C THR A 247 8.20 -3.43 -28.58
N SER A 248 9.47 -3.81 -28.68
CA SER A 248 10.19 -4.67 -27.74
C SER A 248 10.89 -3.85 -26.65
N PRO A 249 11.14 -4.43 -25.47
CA PRO A 249 11.88 -3.73 -24.42
C PRO A 249 13.32 -3.47 -24.86
N ALA A 250 13.76 -2.21 -24.78
CA ALA A 250 15.12 -1.81 -25.09
C ALA A 250 16.08 -2.14 -23.93
N VAL A 251 15.60 -2.01 -22.70
CA VAL A 251 16.36 -2.30 -21.49
C VAL A 251 15.47 -3.03 -20.49
N VAL A 252 16.02 -4.07 -19.87
CA VAL A 252 15.37 -4.81 -18.78
C VAL A 252 16.17 -4.59 -17.50
N LEU A 253 15.55 -3.98 -16.50
CA LEU A 253 16.15 -3.79 -15.19
C LEU A 253 15.70 -4.91 -14.26
N SER A 254 16.67 -5.69 -13.77
CA SER A 254 16.45 -6.76 -12.80
C SER A 254 17.12 -6.40 -11.47
N GLY A 255 16.46 -6.75 -10.36
CA GLY A 255 17.04 -6.56 -9.04
C GLY A 255 16.07 -6.79 -7.89
N HIS A 256 14.77 -6.58 -8.10
CA HIS A 256 13.76 -6.92 -7.11
C HIS A 256 13.65 -8.44 -6.91
N SER A 257 13.47 -8.87 -5.66
CA SER A 257 13.30 -10.29 -5.33
C SER A 257 11.86 -10.77 -5.47
N ASP A 258 10.89 -9.84 -5.46
CA ASP A 258 9.47 -10.10 -5.63
C ASP A 258 8.82 -9.11 -6.62
N ARG A 259 7.53 -9.32 -6.93
CA ARG A 259 6.78 -8.55 -7.93
C ARG A 259 6.81 -7.04 -7.66
N ILE A 260 6.88 -6.28 -8.74
CA ILE A 260 6.83 -4.82 -8.70
C ILE A 260 5.36 -4.40 -8.58
N SER A 261 5.06 -3.45 -7.70
CA SER A 261 3.71 -2.96 -7.47
C SER A 261 3.41 -1.69 -8.27
N ARG A 262 4.19 -0.63 -8.08
CA ARG A 262 4.05 0.65 -8.79
C ARG A 262 5.40 1.22 -9.23
N LEU A 263 5.34 2.02 -10.29
CA LEU A 263 6.46 2.76 -10.86
C LEU A 263 6.15 4.26 -10.84
N ALA A 264 7.19 5.08 -10.72
CA ALA A 264 7.07 6.52 -10.88
C ALA A 264 8.38 7.11 -11.38
N PHE A 265 8.30 7.96 -12.40
CA PHE A 265 9.45 8.74 -12.83
C PHE A 265 9.66 9.92 -11.90
N HIS A 266 10.92 10.23 -11.62
CA HIS A 266 11.30 11.49 -11.03
C HIS A 266 11.00 12.63 -12.03
N PRO A 267 10.63 13.85 -11.57
CA PRO A 267 10.32 14.97 -12.48
C PRO A 267 11.47 15.46 -13.35
N ASP A 268 12.71 15.05 -13.06
CA ASP A 268 13.91 15.23 -13.91
C ASP A 268 13.92 14.26 -15.12
N GLY A 269 13.05 13.25 -15.09
CA GLY A 269 12.92 12.19 -16.10
C GLY A 269 14.08 11.20 -16.14
N ARG A 270 15.25 11.53 -15.58
CA ARG A 270 16.43 10.67 -15.57
C ARG A 270 16.37 9.50 -14.60
N THR A 271 15.65 9.65 -13.49
CA THR A 271 15.54 8.64 -12.43
C THR A 271 14.18 7.99 -12.45
N LEU A 272 14.15 6.66 -12.39
CA LEU A 272 12.94 5.87 -12.20
C LEU A 272 12.90 5.31 -10.78
N ILE A 273 11.73 5.33 -10.15
CA ILE A 273 11.50 4.78 -8.83
C ILE A 273 10.53 3.62 -8.94
N SER A 274 10.86 2.51 -8.29
CA SER A 274 10.04 1.31 -8.25
C SER A 274 9.75 0.89 -6.81
N THR A 275 8.55 0.37 -6.60
CA THR A 275 8.13 -0.25 -5.34
C THR A 275 7.86 -1.73 -5.57
N SER A 276 8.18 -2.56 -4.60
CA SER A 276 8.02 -4.01 -4.70
C SER A 276 7.45 -4.61 -3.42
N PHE A 277 6.97 -5.84 -3.58
CA PHE A 277 6.55 -6.68 -2.46
C PHE A 277 7.73 -7.18 -1.61
N ASP A 278 8.97 -6.96 -2.03
CA ASP A 278 10.19 -7.26 -1.28
C ASP A 278 10.48 -6.31 -0.10
N LEU A 279 9.50 -5.51 0.32
CA LEU A 279 9.57 -4.46 1.36
C LEU A 279 10.37 -3.21 0.94
N THR A 280 11.08 -3.26 -0.19
CA THR A 280 11.96 -2.19 -0.63
C THR A 280 11.36 -1.33 -1.72
N PHE A 281 11.77 -0.07 -1.74
CA PHE A 281 11.69 0.73 -2.96
C PHE A 281 13.09 0.99 -3.49
N ARG A 282 13.21 1.04 -4.81
CA ARG A 282 14.49 1.22 -5.49
C ARG A 282 14.45 2.41 -6.42
N MET A 283 15.60 3.04 -6.58
CA MET A 283 15.82 4.11 -7.55
C MET A 283 16.82 3.65 -8.59
N TRP A 284 16.49 3.87 -9.85
CA TRP A 284 17.25 3.47 -11.01
C TRP A 284 17.65 4.71 -11.79
N ASP A 285 18.93 4.85 -12.12
CA ASP A 285 19.40 5.87 -13.07
C ASP A 285 19.26 5.29 -14.48
N LEU A 286 18.54 5.98 -15.35
CA LEU A 286 18.28 5.52 -16.73
C LEU A 286 19.52 5.65 -17.62
N GLU A 287 20.46 6.55 -17.31
CA GLU A 287 21.70 6.69 -18.09
C GLU A 287 22.63 5.52 -17.83
N THR A 288 22.85 5.17 -16.55
CA THR A 288 23.72 4.06 -16.18
C THR A 288 23.01 2.71 -16.14
N LYS A 289 21.67 2.71 -16.27
CA LYS A 289 20.80 1.52 -16.25
C LYS A 289 21.02 0.65 -15.02
N SER A 290 21.31 1.27 -13.88
CA SER A 290 21.69 0.58 -12.64
C SER A 290 20.89 1.08 -11.44
N CYS A 291 20.68 0.19 -10.47
CA CYS A 291 20.10 0.54 -9.17
C CYS A 291 21.08 1.44 -8.39
N VAL A 292 20.64 2.65 -8.05
CA VAL A 292 21.41 3.63 -7.27
C VAL A 292 21.08 3.55 -5.79
N VAL A 293 19.80 3.32 -5.47
CA VAL A 293 19.30 3.24 -4.09
C VAL A 293 18.42 2.00 -3.96
N SER A 294 18.62 1.27 -2.87
CA SER A 294 17.64 0.33 -2.34
C SER A 294 17.35 0.75 -0.90
N GLN A 295 16.11 1.17 -0.63
CA GLN A 295 15.70 1.54 0.72
C GLN A 295 14.78 0.48 1.31
N ASP A 296 15.10 0.12 2.54
CA ASP A 296 14.29 -0.70 3.42
C ASP A 296 13.86 0.14 4.64
N GLY A 297 12.76 -0.24 5.26
CA GLY A 297 12.21 0.42 6.44
C GLY A 297 10.72 0.21 6.61
N ASN A 298 10.06 -0.48 5.68
CA ASN A 298 8.65 -0.83 5.79
C ASN A 298 8.48 -2.22 6.37
N SER A 299 7.51 -2.37 7.29
CA SER A 299 7.23 -3.66 7.94
C SER A 299 6.51 -4.64 7.02
N THR A 300 5.93 -4.15 5.92
CA THR A 300 5.13 -4.92 4.98
C THR A 300 5.40 -4.49 3.54
N ALA A 301 4.94 -5.29 2.58
CA ALA A 301 5.12 -5.04 1.15
C ALA A 301 4.64 -3.64 0.74
N LEU A 302 5.38 -3.02 -0.18
CA LEU A 302 5.05 -1.68 -0.69
C LEU A 302 4.12 -1.78 -1.90
N TYR A 303 3.13 -0.90 -1.93
CA TYR A 303 2.20 -0.81 -3.04
C TYR A 303 2.01 0.62 -3.53
N GLY A 304 1.76 1.59 -2.64
CA GLY A 304 1.60 2.99 -3.04
C GLY A 304 2.95 3.65 -3.35
N LEU A 305 3.02 4.41 -4.45
CA LEU A 305 4.19 5.22 -4.81
C LEU A 305 3.74 6.56 -5.38
N GLY A 306 4.30 7.65 -4.85
CA GLY A 306 4.17 8.99 -5.39
C GLY A 306 5.49 9.75 -5.29
N VAL A 307 5.78 10.61 -6.26
CA VAL A 307 6.94 11.51 -6.22
C VAL A 307 6.45 12.94 -6.05
N HIS A 308 7.13 13.70 -5.20
CA HIS A 308 6.83 15.11 -5.00
C HIS A 308 7.09 15.90 -6.30
N PRO A 309 6.28 16.91 -6.64
CA PRO A 309 6.44 17.69 -7.88
C PRO A 309 7.81 18.39 -7.99
N ASP A 310 8.45 18.69 -6.86
CA ASP A 310 9.81 19.25 -6.83
C ASP A 310 10.90 18.18 -6.96
N GLY A 311 10.57 16.90 -6.81
CA GLY A 311 11.52 15.79 -6.84
C GLY A 311 12.30 15.53 -5.55
N SER A 312 12.12 16.36 -4.51
CA SER A 312 12.84 16.19 -3.24
C SER A 312 12.37 14.97 -2.42
N LEU A 313 11.06 14.71 -2.42
CA LEU A 313 10.43 13.72 -1.55
C LEU A 313 9.77 12.60 -2.36
N VAL A 314 9.69 11.42 -1.76
CA VAL A 314 8.95 10.26 -2.26
C VAL A 314 8.04 9.73 -1.18
N GLY A 315 6.79 9.49 -1.54
CA GLY A 315 5.79 8.89 -0.67
C GLY A 315 5.63 7.42 -1.02
N THR A 316 5.78 6.54 -0.03
CA THR A 316 5.52 5.11 -0.15
C THR A 316 4.35 4.71 0.73
N GLY A 317 3.48 3.85 0.24
CA GLY A 317 2.37 3.25 1.01
C GLY A 317 2.57 1.75 1.16
N ASP A 318 2.49 1.25 2.38
CA ASP A 318 2.63 -0.16 2.68
C ASP A 318 1.27 -0.89 2.76
N LEU A 319 1.31 -2.22 2.68
CA LEU A 319 0.13 -3.07 2.87
C LEU A 319 -0.28 -3.22 4.36
N GLY A 320 0.50 -2.68 5.28
CA GLY A 320 0.23 -2.66 6.72
C GLY A 320 -0.64 -1.47 7.17
N GLY A 321 -0.89 -0.50 6.29
CA GLY A 321 -1.65 0.72 6.60
C GLY A 321 -0.79 1.93 7.00
N ASN A 322 0.53 1.82 6.90
CA ASN A 322 1.47 2.90 7.13
C ASN A 322 1.94 3.48 5.79
N GLY A 323 1.88 4.80 5.66
CA GLY A 323 2.64 5.53 4.65
C GLY A 323 3.94 6.05 5.24
N ARG A 324 4.94 6.29 4.39
CA ARG A 324 6.17 7.00 4.74
C ARG A 324 6.54 7.99 3.66
N VAL A 325 7.09 9.13 4.07
CA VAL A 325 7.67 10.13 3.18
C VAL A 325 9.17 10.15 3.38
N TRP A 326 9.89 9.87 2.30
CA TRP A 326 11.34 9.78 2.23
C TRP A 326 11.91 11.02 1.57
N ASP A 327 13.03 11.53 2.09
CA ASP A 327 13.82 12.55 1.41
C ASP A 327 14.92 11.87 0.60
N LEU A 328 14.91 12.06 -0.71
CA LEU A 328 15.84 11.41 -1.63
C LEU A 328 17.28 11.89 -1.44
N ARG A 329 17.46 13.14 -1.01
CA ARG A 329 18.78 13.77 -0.84
C ARG A 329 19.51 13.21 0.38
N THR A 330 18.78 12.97 1.46
CA THR A 330 19.34 12.46 2.72
C THR A 330 19.19 10.94 2.85
N GLY A 331 18.22 10.34 2.15
CA GLY A 331 17.84 8.94 2.29
C GLY A 331 17.10 8.62 3.60
N ARG A 332 16.59 9.63 4.30
CA ARG A 332 15.90 9.45 5.59
C ARG A 332 14.39 9.50 5.40
N ALA A 333 13.66 8.71 6.19
CA ALA A 333 12.24 8.90 6.39
C ALA A 333 12.00 10.18 7.20
N VAL A 334 11.26 11.14 6.64
CA VAL A 334 10.99 12.44 7.26
C VAL A 334 9.66 12.43 8.02
N ILE A 335 8.68 11.72 7.49
CA ILE A 335 7.30 11.68 8.02
C ILE A 335 6.77 10.27 7.91
N ASP A 336 6.29 9.73 9.03
CA ASP A 336 5.48 8.52 9.06
C ASP A 336 3.99 8.92 8.98
N LEU A 337 3.29 8.47 7.95
CA LEU A 337 1.86 8.69 7.71
C LEU A 337 1.07 7.56 8.36
N VAL A 338 0.96 7.59 9.68
CA VAL A 338 0.24 6.57 10.47
C VAL A 338 -1.20 7.02 10.68
N GLY A 339 -2.15 6.22 10.21
CA GLY A 339 -3.56 6.50 10.46
C GLY A 339 -4.54 5.59 9.73
N HIS A 340 -4.15 5.01 8.59
CA HIS A 340 -4.98 4.02 7.93
C HIS A 340 -4.98 2.69 8.70
N ILE A 341 -6.13 2.01 8.67
CA ILE A 341 -6.31 0.72 9.38
C ILE A 341 -5.94 -0.44 8.45
N LYS A 342 -6.09 -0.25 7.14
CA LYS A 342 -5.83 -1.25 6.09
C LYS A 342 -4.78 -0.73 5.11
N GLN A 343 -4.35 -1.64 4.22
CA GLN A 343 -3.43 -1.43 3.11
C GLN A 343 -3.55 -0.06 2.44
N VAL A 344 -2.44 0.66 2.27
CA VAL A 344 -2.36 1.90 1.49
C VAL A 344 -2.04 1.54 0.03
N LEU A 345 -3.00 1.78 -0.87
CA LEU A 345 -2.93 1.36 -2.27
C LEU A 345 -2.37 2.43 -3.21
N CYS A 346 -2.40 3.70 -2.81
CA CYS A 346 -1.90 4.79 -3.63
C CYS A 346 -1.45 5.96 -2.76
N VAL A 347 -0.48 6.71 -3.29
CA VAL A 347 0.05 7.93 -2.68
C VAL A 347 0.27 8.93 -3.81
N ASP A 348 -0.22 10.15 -3.65
CA ASP A 348 -0.02 11.22 -4.62
C ASP A 348 0.23 12.55 -3.92
N PHE A 349 1.07 13.38 -4.54
CA PHE A 349 1.44 14.68 -4.00
C PHE A 349 0.70 15.78 -4.75
N ALA A 350 0.21 16.77 -4.00
CA ALA A 350 -0.34 17.97 -4.61
C ALA A 350 0.77 18.82 -5.24
N HIS A 351 0.44 19.52 -6.32
CA HIS A 351 1.33 20.41 -7.07
C HIS A 351 1.80 21.63 -6.24
N ASN A 352 1.07 21.98 -5.20
CA ASN A 352 1.43 22.97 -4.19
C ASN A 352 2.58 22.52 -3.29
N GLY A 353 2.89 21.23 -3.26
CA GLY A 353 3.99 20.63 -2.51
C GLY A 353 3.86 20.67 -0.99
N TYR A 354 2.67 20.88 -0.43
CA TYR A 354 2.43 20.75 1.01
C TYR A 354 1.40 19.67 1.36
N LEU A 355 0.55 19.25 0.41
CA LEU A 355 -0.40 18.18 0.64
C LEU A 355 0.05 16.84 0.03
N VAL A 356 -0.28 15.78 0.74
CA VAL A 356 -0.19 14.39 0.25
C VAL A 356 -1.55 13.75 0.43
N ALA A 357 -2.02 13.03 -0.58
CA ALA A 357 -3.21 12.20 -0.47
C ALA A 357 -2.80 10.72 -0.50
N THR A 358 -3.36 9.95 0.41
CA THR A 358 -3.18 8.50 0.48
C THR A 358 -4.54 7.83 0.36
N GLY A 359 -4.67 6.84 -0.53
CA GLY A 359 -5.88 6.01 -0.64
C GLY A 359 -5.65 4.65 -0.02
N SER A 360 -6.63 4.16 0.74
CA SER A 360 -6.52 2.89 1.47
C SER A 360 -7.68 1.94 1.19
N GLY A 361 -7.43 0.65 1.45
CA GLY A 361 -8.44 -0.40 1.50
C GLY A 361 -9.42 -0.27 2.69
N ASP A 362 -9.28 0.75 3.54
CA ASP A 362 -10.27 1.14 4.56
C ASP A 362 -11.41 2.00 4.00
N ASN A 363 -11.46 2.16 2.66
CA ASN A 363 -12.44 2.92 1.90
C ASN A 363 -12.32 4.44 2.08
N THR A 364 -11.28 4.90 2.79
CA THR A 364 -11.01 6.32 3.00
C THR A 364 -9.79 6.75 2.19
N ALA A 365 -9.83 7.99 1.73
CA ALA A 365 -8.63 8.70 1.31
C ALA A 365 -8.27 9.72 2.40
N ARG A 366 -7.01 9.80 2.82
CA ARG A 366 -6.54 10.77 3.81
C ARG A 366 -5.66 11.80 3.17
N ILE A 367 -5.81 13.04 3.64
CA ILE A 367 -5.03 14.18 3.20
C ILE A 367 -4.12 14.59 4.36
N TRP A 368 -2.84 14.67 4.07
CA TRP A 368 -1.78 14.96 5.01
C TRP A 368 -1.14 16.29 4.64
N ASP A 369 -0.85 17.11 5.65
CA ASP A 369 -0.06 18.33 5.47
C ASP A 369 1.38 18.04 5.91
N LEU A 370 2.32 18.16 4.96
CA LEU A 370 3.75 17.92 5.18
C LEU A 370 4.36 18.92 6.16
N ARG A 371 3.80 20.13 6.28
CA ARG A 371 4.32 21.17 7.19
C ARG A 371 3.94 20.90 8.63
N LYS A 372 2.69 20.49 8.84
CA LYS A 372 2.15 20.14 10.16
C LYS A 372 2.50 18.70 10.57
N LYS A 373 2.85 17.85 9.60
CA LYS A 373 3.11 16.41 9.78
C LYS A 373 1.91 15.66 10.37
N THR A 374 0.70 16.11 10.08
CA THR A 374 -0.54 15.55 10.59
C THR A 374 -1.53 15.28 9.47
N SER A 375 -2.45 14.34 9.68
CA SER A 375 -3.63 14.22 8.83
C SER A 375 -4.53 15.44 9.05
N VAL A 376 -4.87 16.13 7.96
CA VAL A 376 -5.73 17.32 7.99
C VAL A 376 -7.18 16.92 7.78
N TYR A 377 -7.41 16.04 6.81
CA TYR A 377 -8.75 15.66 6.42
C TYR A 377 -8.81 14.18 6.02
N THR A 378 -9.92 13.54 6.35
CA THR A 378 -10.25 12.20 5.87
C THR A 378 -11.45 12.35 4.95
N LEU A 379 -11.34 11.84 3.73
CA LEU A 379 -12.39 11.83 2.71
C LEU A 379 -13.21 10.54 2.84
N PRO A 380 -14.38 10.57 3.50
CA PRO A 380 -15.33 9.48 3.45
C PRO A 380 -16.12 9.58 2.15
N GLY A 381 -15.96 8.62 1.26
CA GLY A 381 -16.69 8.66 0.01
C GLY A 381 -16.98 7.28 -0.55
N HIS A 382 -15.95 6.48 -0.72
CA HIS A 382 -16.11 5.21 -1.41
C HIS A 382 -16.76 4.15 -0.52
N VAL A 383 -17.60 3.32 -1.13
CA VAL A 383 -18.22 2.16 -0.45
C VAL A 383 -17.21 1.02 -0.31
N ASN A 384 -16.25 0.97 -1.22
CA ASN A 384 -15.21 -0.05 -1.26
C ASN A 384 -13.81 0.62 -1.26
N MET A 385 -12.77 -0.21 -1.35
CA MET A 385 -11.37 0.19 -1.35
C MET A 385 -11.09 1.34 -2.33
N VAL A 386 -10.25 2.30 -1.92
CA VAL A 386 -9.76 3.35 -2.81
C VAL A 386 -8.52 2.83 -3.54
N SER A 387 -8.62 2.66 -4.85
CA SER A 387 -7.57 2.05 -5.68
C SER A 387 -6.49 3.02 -6.11
N ASP A 388 -6.89 4.23 -6.50
CA ASP A 388 -5.97 5.27 -6.95
C ASP A 388 -6.48 6.66 -6.57
N VAL A 389 -5.52 7.59 -6.40
CA VAL A 389 -5.76 8.98 -6.04
C VAL A 389 -4.84 9.84 -6.87
N LYS A 390 -5.39 10.89 -7.51
CA LYS A 390 -4.62 11.82 -8.34
C LYS A 390 -5.03 13.26 -8.12
N PHE A 391 -4.05 14.11 -7.82
CA PHE A 391 -4.24 15.56 -7.83
C PHE A 391 -4.25 16.08 -9.27
N ALA A 392 -5.18 16.96 -9.56
CA ALA A 392 -5.17 17.70 -10.80
C ALA A 392 -3.97 18.67 -10.85
N PRO A 393 -3.40 18.93 -12.03
CA PRO A 393 -2.44 20.00 -12.24
C PRO A 393 -2.97 21.34 -11.71
N HIS A 394 -2.10 22.06 -10.99
CA HIS A 394 -2.40 23.30 -10.27
C HIS A 394 -3.40 23.16 -9.10
N ASP A 395 -3.59 21.94 -8.58
CA ASP A 395 -4.43 21.63 -7.40
C ASP A 395 -5.86 22.13 -7.47
N ARG A 396 -6.43 22.16 -8.67
CA ARG A 396 -7.82 22.58 -8.88
C ARG A 396 -8.79 21.63 -8.20
N PHE A 397 -8.53 20.34 -8.29
CA PHE A 397 -9.35 19.27 -7.72
C PHE A 397 -8.52 18.01 -7.47
N LEU A 398 -9.11 17.09 -6.73
CA LEU A 398 -8.57 15.76 -6.44
C LEU A 398 -9.54 14.72 -6.99
N VAL A 399 -9.01 13.69 -7.64
CA VAL A 399 -9.82 12.54 -8.10
C VAL A 399 -9.46 11.32 -7.28
N THR A 400 -10.47 10.62 -6.79
CA THR A 400 -10.32 9.33 -6.12
C THR A 400 -11.07 8.27 -6.92
N ALA A 401 -10.45 7.13 -7.18
CA ALA A 401 -11.10 5.96 -7.77
C ALA A 401 -11.33 4.88 -6.72
N GLY A 402 -12.50 4.26 -6.78
CA GLY A 402 -12.88 3.18 -5.89
C GLY A 402 -13.17 1.87 -6.61
N TYR A 403 -13.08 0.78 -5.86
CA TYR A 403 -13.62 -0.52 -6.24
C TYR A 403 -15.15 -0.59 -6.14
N ASP A 404 -15.82 0.55 -6.00
CA ASP A 404 -17.27 0.72 -6.02
C ASP A 404 -17.78 1.15 -7.40
N SER A 405 -16.96 0.99 -8.45
CA SER A 405 -17.24 1.41 -9.84
C SER A 405 -17.38 2.94 -10.04
N THR A 406 -17.04 3.73 -9.04
CA THR A 406 -17.12 5.20 -9.11
C THR A 406 -15.75 5.86 -9.04
N ALA A 407 -15.58 6.94 -9.81
CA ALA A 407 -14.54 7.94 -9.56
C ALA A 407 -15.20 9.19 -8.98
N ARG A 408 -14.63 9.77 -7.92
CA ARG A 408 -15.18 10.96 -7.26
C ARG A 408 -14.24 12.13 -7.40
N LEU A 409 -14.80 13.29 -7.68
CA LEU A 409 -14.09 14.56 -7.73
C LEU A 409 -14.31 15.33 -6.43
N TRP A 410 -13.21 15.80 -5.86
CA TRP A 410 -13.18 16.60 -4.65
C TRP A 410 -12.55 17.95 -4.94
N SER A 411 -12.99 18.99 -4.24
CA SER A 411 -12.34 20.30 -4.33
C SER A 411 -10.92 20.28 -3.78
N GLY A 412 -9.99 20.99 -4.41
CA GLY A 412 -8.59 21.07 -3.96
C GLY A 412 -8.34 21.87 -2.68
N ARG A 413 -9.28 22.75 -2.25
CA ARG A 413 -9.14 23.54 -1.01
C ARG A 413 -9.97 22.98 0.14
N ASP A 414 -11.27 22.83 -0.10
CA ASP A 414 -12.24 22.47 0.94
C ASP A 414 -12.47 20.95 1.03
N PHE A 415 -11.98 20.20 0.04
CA PHE A 415 -12.20 18.75 -0.09
C PHE A 415 -13.67 18.33 0.00
N SER A 416 -14.57 19.23 -0.42
CA SER A 416 -15.98 18.93 -0.63
C SER A 416 -16.16 18.07 -1.88
N ALA A 417 -17.07 17.09 -1.82
CA ALA A 417 -17.44 16.31 -3.00
C ALA A 417 -18.12 17.21 -4.04
N ILE A 418 -17.60 17.21 -5.27
CA ILE A 418 -18.14 18.00 -6.39
C ILE A 418 -19.11 17.14 -7.19
N THR A 419 -18.60 16.03 -7.73
CA THR A 419 -19.31 15.10 -8.60
C THR A 419 -18.81 13.68 -8.41
N SER A 420 -19.70 12.71 -8.64
CA SER A 420 -19.36 11.30 -8.77
C SER A 420 -19.51 10.90 -10.23
N LEU A 421 -18.41 10.49 -10.85
CA LEU A 421 -18.38 9.93 -12.18
C LEU A 421 -18.81 8.46 -12.09
N GLN A 422 -20.03 8.19 -12.56
CA GLN A 422 -20.58 6.85 -12.71
C GLN A 422 -20.64 6.50 -14.19
N GLY A 423 -20.16 5.33 -14.55
CA GLY A 423 -20.14 4.89 -15.95
C GLY A 423 -19.33 3.63 -16.22
N HIS A 424 -18.55 3.16 -15.25
CA HIS A 424 -17.92 1.83 -15.30
C HIS A 424 -18.86 0.76 -14.76
N GLU A 425 -18.73 -0.45 -15.30
CA GLU A 425 -19.55 -1.61 -14.89
C GLU A 425 -18.89 -2.41 -13.77
N ASP A 426 -17.57 -2.29 -13.62
CA ASP A 426 -16.77 -2.99 -12.61
C ASP A 426 -15.81 -2.01 -11.88
N LYS A 427 -14.97 -2.56 -11.00
CA LYS A 427 -14.02 -1.85 -10.13
C LYS A 427 -13.04 -1.00 -10.94
N LEU A 428 -12.84 0.26 -10.54
CA LEU A 428 -11.79 1.09 -11.10
C LEU A 428 -10.42 0.75 -10.51
N THR A 429 -9.40 0.67 -11.35
CA THR A 429 -8.03 0.31 -10.96
C THR A 429 -7.09 1.51 -10.91
N ALA A 430 -7.24 2.45 -11.84
CA ALA A 430 -6.35 3.60 -11.95
C ALA A 430 -7.06 4.82 -12.55
N VAL A 431 -6.51 5.99 -12.24
CA VAL A 431 -6.96 7.28 -12.78
C VAL A 431 -5.74 8.05 -13.25
N ALA A 432 -5.91 8.84 -14.31
CA ALA A 432 -4.97 9.90 -14.64
C ALA A 432 -5.72 11.17 -15.07
N VAL A 433 -5.05 12.30 -14.84
CA VAL A 433 -5.53 13.63 -15.21
C VAL A 433 -4.61 14.16 -16.29
N SER A 434 -5.17 14.75 -17.34
CA SER A 434 -4.38 15.47 -18.35
C SER A 434 -3.69 16.69 -17.74
N ALA A 435 -2.55 17.12 -18.31
CA ALA A 435 -1.81 18.32 -17.89
C ALA A 435 -2.70 19.58 -17.87
N ASP A 436 -3.66 19.68 -18.79
CA ASP A 436 -4.60 20.81 -18.87
C ASP A 436 -5.76 20.72 -17.87
N ALA A 437 -5.87 19.58 -17.16
CA ALA A 437 -6.97 19.14 -16.29
C ALA A 437 -8.39 19.27 -16.88
N ARG A 438 -8.50 19.32 -18.22
CA ARG A 438 -9.77 19.28 -18.95
C ARG A 438 -10.26 17.85 -19.24
N HIS A 439 -9.33 16.89 -19.23
CA HIS A 439 -9.58 15.50 -19.53
C HIS A 439 -9.18 14.60 -18.35
N LEU A 440 -10.04 13.64 -18.04
CA LEU A 440 -9.78 12.58 -17.07
C LEU A 440 -9.86 11.23 -17.76
N TYR A 441 -8.98 10.32 -17.33
CA TYR A 441 -8.88 8.99 -17.86
C TYR A 441 -9.02 8.00 -16.72
N THR A 442 -9.94 7.05 -16.86
CA THR A 442 -10.21 6.03 -15.85
C THR A 442 -10.05 4.65 -16.45
N ALA A 443 -9.35 3.75 -15.76
CA ALA A 443 -9.18 2.36 -16.15
C ALA A 443 -9.92 1.44 -15.17
N SER A 444 -10.49 0.34 -15.69
CA SER A 444 -11.38 -0.53 -14.92
C SER A 444 -11.15 -2.01 -15.19
N PHE A 445 -11.65 -2.83 -14.27
CA PHE A 445 -11.75 -4.28 -14.40
C PHE A 445 -12.73 -4.73 -15.49
N ASP A 446 -13.62 -3.84 -15.95
CA ASP A 446 -14.50 -4.08 -17.11
C ASP A 446 -13.72 -4.20 -18.45
N ARG A 447 -12.39 -4.04 -18.41
CA ARG A 447 -11.43 -4.10 -19.52
C ARG A 447 -11.46 -2.89 -20.43
N THR A 448 -12.22 -1.87 -20.06
CA THR A 448 -12.29 -0.60 -20.78
C THR A 448 -11.55 0.49 -20.02
N TRP A 449 -11.07 1.47 -20.77
CA TRP A 449 -10.73 2.76 -20.22
C TRP A 449 -11.67 3.82 -20.78
N LYS A 450 -12.04 4.80 -19.95
CA LYS A 450 -12.98 5.86 -20.33
C LYS A 450 -12.29 7.22 -20.31
N LEU A 451 -12.69 8.03 -21.28
CA LEU A 451 -12.32 9.45 -21.38
C LEU A 451 -13.48 10.29 -20.87
N TRP A 452 -13.20 11.18 -19.93
CA TRP A 452 -14.12 12.17 -19.43
C TRP A 452 -13.63 13.57 -19.82
N SER A 453 -14.49 14.36 -20.45
CA SER A 453 -14.18 15.76 -20.77
C SER A 453 -15.21 16.70 -20.16
N ILE A 454 -14.77 17.92 -19.89
CA ILE A 454 -15.66 19.04 -19.58
C ILE A 454 -16.35 19.44 -20.88
N VAL A 455 -17.68 19.49 -20.88
CA VAL A 455 -18.43 20.06 -22.01
C VAL A 455 -18.44 21.57 -21.81
N GLU A 456 -17.75 22.29 -22.71
CA GLU A 456 -17.96 23.73 -22.85
C GLU A 456 -19.17 23.90 -23.78
N ASP A 457 -20.26 24.49 -23.27
CA ASP A 457 -21.39 24.87 -24.11
C ASP A 457 -20.90 25.86 -25.18
N LYS A 458 -20.69 25.36 -26.40
CA LYS A 458 -20.24 26.16 -27.55
C LYS A 458 -21.23 27.28 -27.92
N ASN A 459 -22.43 27.29 -27.33
CA ASN A 459 -23.46 28.29 -27.61
C ASN A 459 -23.23 29.66 -26.94
N ALA A 460 -22.18 29.83 -26.13
CA ALA A 460 -21.87 31.11 -25.50
C ALA A 460 -20.92 32.02 -26.32
N MET A 461 -20.39 31.55 -27.46
CA MET A 461 -19.47 32.33 -28.31
C MET A 461 -20.08 32.90 -29.60
N ASP A 462 -21.33 32.58 -29.94
CA ASP A 462 -22.00 33.08 -31.16
C ASP A 462 -22.97 34.25 -30.89
N VAL A 463 -22.81 34.96 -29.77
CA VAL A 463 -23.56 36.20 -29.50
C VAL A 463 -22.58 37.33 -29.20
N GLN A 464 -21.99 37.90 -30.27
CA GLN A 464 -21.48 39.27 -30.28
C GLN A 464 -21.83 39.95 -31.60
#